data_AF-A0A1J3DSP3-F1
#
_entry.id   AF-A0A1J3DSP3-F1
#
_cell.length_a   1.000
_cell.length_b   1.000
_cell.length_c   1.000
_cell.angle_alpha   90.00
_cell.angle_beta   90.00
_cell.angle_gamma   90.00
#
_symmetry.space_group_name_H-M   'P 1'
#
loop_
_entity.id
_entity.type
_entity.pdbx_description
1 polymer ?
#
loop_
_entity_poly.entity_id
_entity_poly.type
_entity_poly.pdbx_seq_one_letter_code
_entity_poly.pdbx_strand_id
1 'polypeptide(L)'
;MSSSLRKKIQKKFKNRGYNLKKDALDEIIVYAEQYPDDVDGDSLDLLLDYLQEEPLNSSTVDAEAVRKVINLLAGANDAPEESTATASSLSVIDAFVMPKYRYDDVKKQFTEHTSSLPVHGEACAKTAVYRERF
;
A
#
# COMPACT_ATOMS: atom_id res chain seq x y z
N MET A 1 2.66 19.65 -16.24
CA MET A 1 3.27 18.92 -15.10
C MET A 1 4.07 17.68 -15.53
N SER A 2 3.72 17.01 -16.64
CA SER A 2 4.40 15.76 -17.07
C SER A 2 5.86 15.90 -17.53
N SER A 3 6.28 17.03 -18.14
CA SER A 3 7.64 17.15 -18.71
C SER A 3 8.77 17.22 -17.66
N SER A 4 8.47 17.75 -16.46
CA SER A 4 9.43 17.80 -15.36
C SER A 4 9.60 16.43 -14.69
N LEU A 5 8.48 15.71 -14.49
CA LEU A 5 8.46 14.34 -13.96
C LEU A 5 9.22 13.37 -14.88
N ARG A 6 8.99 13.46 -16.20
CA ARG A 6 9.71 12.68 -17.22
C ARG A 6 11.23 12.82 -17.09
N LYS A 7 11.72 14.05 -16.90
CA LYS A 7 13.15 14.30 -16.73
C LYS A 7 13.68 13.77 -15.39
N LYS A 8 12.90 13.86 -14.31
CA LYS A 8 13.26 13.34 -12.98
C LYS A 8 13.43 11.81 -13.04
N ILE A 9 12.46 11.11 -13.64
CA ILE A 9 12.48 9.66 -13.84
C ILE A 9 13.69 9.27 -14.69
N GLN A 10 13.86 9.88 -15.86
CA GLN A 10 14.97 9.55 -16.76
C GLN A 10 16.34 9.79 -16.11
N LYS A 11 16.48 10.82 -15.27
CA LYS A 11 17.72 11.10 -14.53
C LYS A 11 17.99 10.04 -13.45
N LYS A 12 16.98 9.61 -12.69
CA LYS A 12 17.12 8.56 -11.65
C LYS A 12 17.57 7.23 -12.26
N PHE A 13 16.94 6.79 -13.34
CA PHE A 13 17.32 5.55 -14.03
C PHE A 13 18.69 5.64 -14.70
N LYS A 14 19.03 6.79 -15.30
CA LYS A 14 20.36 7.01 -15.91
C LYS A 14 21.48 7.03 -14.86
N ASN A 15 21.23 7.55 -13.66
CA ASN A 15 22.20 7.53 -12.55
C ASN A 15 22.54 6.11 -12.10
N ARG A 16 21.60 5.16 -12.24
CA ARG A 16 21.81 3.73 -11.94
C ARG A 16 22.35 2.92 -13.13
N GLY A 17 22.58 3.58 -14.27
CA GLY A 17 23.16 2.93 -15.46
C GLY A 17 22.14 2.22 -16.36
N TYR A 18 20.85 2.48 -16.21
CA TYR A 18 19.80 1.91 -17.06
C TYR A 18 19.44 2.83 -18.22
N ASN A 19 19.19 2.24 -19.40
CA ASN A 19 18.61 2.94 -20.55
C ASN A 19 17.14 2.56 -20.70
N LEU A 20 16.23 3.54 -20.58
CA LEU A 20 14.81 3.33 -20.80
C LEU A 20 14.41 3.45 -22.26
N LYS A 21 13.55 2.54 -22.71
CA LYS A 21 12.74 2.74 -23.91
C LYS A 21 11.57 3.70 -23.63
N LYS A 22 11.03 4.32 -24.68
CA LYS A 22 9.91 5.27 -24.56
C LYS A 22 8.68 4.62 -23.92
N ASP A 23 8.38 3.39 -24.33
CA ASP A 23 7.23 2.64 -23.83
C ASP A 23 7.35 2.33 -22.33
N ALA A 24 8.56 1.99 -21.86
CA ALA A 24 8.83 1.79 -20.43
C ALA A 24 8.70 3.09 -19.63
N LEU A 25 9.10 4.21 -20.23
CA LEU A 25 9.00 5.52 -19.59
C LEU A 25 7.53 5.94 -19.42
N ASP A 26 6.68 5.69 -20.40
CA ASP A 26 5.25 6.02 -20.30
C ASP A 26 4.54 5.20 -19.20
N GLU A 27 4.87 3.91 -19.05
CA GLU A 27 4.36 3.07 -17.95
C GLU A 27 4.79 3.58 -16.56
N ILE A 28 6.04 4.00 -16.42
CA ILE A 28 6.55 4.53 -15.14
C ILE A 28 5.90 5.87 -14.77
N ILE A 29 5.51 6.68 -15.76
CA ILE A 29 4.74 7.90 -15.49
C ILE A 29 3.37 7.53 -14.92
N VAL A 30 2.68 6.57 -15.53
CA VAL A 30 1.35 6.13 -15.05
C VAL A 30 1.46 5.63 -13.62
N TYR A 31 2.50 4.85 -13.31
CA TYR A 31 2.80 4.41 -11.95
C TYR A 31 3.07 5.57 -11.00
N ALA A 32 3.91 6.53 -11.39
CA ALA A 32 4.23 7.70 -10.54
C ALA A 32 3.02 8.62 -10.30
N GLU A 33 2.08 8.69 -11.25
CA GLU A 33 0.83 9.45 -11.09
C GLU A 33 -0.14 8.77 -10.11
N GLN A 34 0.00 7.46 -9.89
CA GLN A 34 -0.82 6.71 -8.93
C GLN A 34 -0.41 6.95 -7.47
N TYR A 35 0.79 7.47 -7.22
CA TYR A 35 1.30 7.82 -5.90
C TYR A 35 1.63 9.32 -5.81
N PRO A 36 0.62 10.21 -5.73
CA PRO A 36 0.83 11.66 -5.72
C PRO A 36 1.55 12.17 -4.46
N ASP A 37 1.56 11.39 -3.38
CA ASP A 37 2.20 11.72 -2.09
C ASP A 37 3.71 11.43 -2.06
N ASP A 38 4.25 10.76 -3.09
CA ASP A 38 5.69 10.48 -3.23
C ASP A 38 6.49 11.68 -3.76
N VAL A 39 6.66 12.69 -2.90
CA VAL A 39 7.38 13.94 -3.22
C VAL A 39 8.86 13.66 -3.55
N ASP A 40 9.48 12.73 -2.83
CA ASP A 40 10.92 12.43 -2.93
C ASP A 40 11.25 11.35 -3.98
N GLY A 41 10.23 10.60 -4.41
CA GLY A 41 10.37 9.51 -5.38
C GLY A 41 10.86 8.22 -4.74
N ASP A 42 10.41 7.94 -3.52
CA ASP A 42 10.74 6.70 -2.79
C ASP A 42 10.14 5.48 -3.49
N SER A 43 8.92 5.58 -4.04
CA SER A 43 8.34 4.54 -4.89
C SER A 43 9.11 4.27 -6.18
N LEU A 44 9.78 5.28 -6.74
CA LEU A 44 10.67 5.11 -7.89
C LEU A 44 11.97 4.41 -7.50
N ASP A 45 12.50 4.69 -6.30
CA ASP A 45 13.69 4.02 -5.80
C ASP A 45 13.39 2.56 -5.44
N LEU A 46 12.21 2.28 -4.87
CA LEU A 46 11.71 0.93 -4.65
C LEU A 46 11.56 0.15 -5.97
N LEU A 47 10.93 0.75 -6.98
CA LEU A 47 10.81 0.16 -8.32
C LEU A 47 12.18 -0.17 -8.92
N LEU A 48 13.18 0.69 -8.71
CA LEU A 48 14.55 0.49 -9.16
C LEU A 48 15.26 -0.66 -8.43
N ASP A 49 15.03 -0.81 -7.13
CA ASP A 49 15.64 -1.87 -6.33
C ASP A 49 15.11 -3.25 -6.75
N TYR A 50 13.79 -3.40 -6.95
CA TYR A 50 13.21 -4.64 -7.48
C TYR A 50 13.65 -4.94 -8.91
N LEU A 51 13.86 -3.91 -9.74
CA LEU A 51 14.37 -4.08 -11.10
C LEU A 51 15.85 -4.52 -11.12
N GLN A 52 16.59 -4.30 -10.03
CA GLN A 52 17.95 -4.83 -9.86
C GLN A 52 17.97 -6.30 -9.45
N GLU A 53 16.93 -6.77 -8.75
CA GLU A 53 16.78 -8.18 -8.36
C GLU A 53 16.34 -9.09 -9.51
N GLU A 54 15.63 -8.54 -10.51
CA GLU A 54 15.28 -9.27 -11.72
C GLU A 54 16.54 -9.51 -12.58
N PRO A 55 16.79 -10.73 -13.09
CA PRO A 55 17.95 -11.02 -13.94
C PRO A 55 17.77 -10.37 -15.31
N LEU A 56 18.08 -9.07 -15.43
CA LEU A 56 18.12 -8.40 -16.72
C LEU A 56 19.37 -8.84 -17.49
N ASN A 57 19.14 -9.46 -18.65
CA ASN A 57 20.19 -9.83 -19.59
C ASN A 57 20.88 -8.62 -20.25
N SER A 58 20.35 -7.40 -20.06
CA SER A 58 20.89 -6.16 -20.65
C SER A 58 20.54 -4.92 -19.82
N SER A 59 21.38 -3.88 -19.90
CA SER A 59 21.17 -2.57 -19.26
C SER A 59 20.02 -1.75 -19.87
N THR A 60 19.36 -2.26 -20.92
CA THR A 60 18.15 -1.67 -21.51
C THR A 60 16.89 -2.20 -20.84
N VAL A 61 16.08 -1.30 -20.30
CA VAL A 61 14.83 -1.64 -19.60
C VAL A 61 13.68 -1.64 -20.60
N ASP A 62 13.02 -2.80 -20.72
CA ASP A 62 11.83 -3.00 -21.55
C ASP A 62 10.54 -2.75 -20.78
N ALA A 63 9.47 -2.39 -21.51
CA ALA A 63 8.16 -2.11 -20.90
C ALA A 63 7.58 -3.35 -20.18
N GLU A 64 7.87 -4.55 -20.66
CA GLU A 64 7.42 -5.79 -20.02
C GLU A 64 8.08 -6.04 -18.66
N ALA A 65 9.38 -5.74 -18.53
CA ALA A 65 10.09 -5.87 -17.26
C ALA A 65 9.52 -4.90 -16.21
N VAL A 66 9.31 -3.64 -16.62
CA VAL A 66 8.65 -2.63 -15.78
C VAL A 66 7.25 -3.07 -15.38
N ARG A 67 6.41 -3.55 -16.31
CA ARG A 67 5.08 -4.05 -15.99
C ARG A 67 5.10 -5.25 -15.05
N LYS A 68 6.07 -6.17 -15.18
CA LYS A 68 6.23 -7.28 -14.24
C LYS A 68 6.54 -6.78 -12.84
N VAL A 69 7.48 -5.86 -12.70
CA VAL A 69 7.84 -5.29 -11.39
C VAL A 69 6.69 -4.45 -10.82
N ILE A 70 6.02 -3.64 -11.64
CA ILE A 70 4.82 -2.89 -11.22
C ILE A 70 3.72 -3.86 -10.77
N ASN A 71 3.49 -4.95 -11.49
CA ASN A 71 2.50 -5.96 -11.11
C ASN A 71 2.91 -6.75 -9.86
N LEU A 72 4.21 -6.94 -9.60
CA LEU A 72 4.71 -7.51 -8.35
C LEU A 72 4.51 -6.54 -7.19
N LEU A 73 4.79 -5.26 -7.39
CA LEU A 73 4.59 -4.19 -6.40
C LEU A 73 3.10 -3.95 -6.13
N ALA A 74 2.28 -3.91 -7.17
CA ALA A 74 0.83 -3.79 -7.08
C ALA A 74 0.21 -5.07 -6.52
N GLY A 75 0.71 -6.25 -6.90
CA GLY A 75 0.30 -7.53 -6.34
C GLY A 75 0.70 -7.69 -4.88
N ALA A 76 1.82 -7.12 -4.43
CA ALA A 76 2.14 -7.02 -3.01
C ALA A 76 1.23 -6.04 -2.25
N ASN A 77 0.68 -5.04 -2.94
CA ASN A 77 -0.26 -4.05 -2.37
C ASN A 77 -1.73 -4.48 -2.42
N ASP A 78 -2.12 -5.32 -3.40
CA ASP A 78 -3.51 -5.70 -3.72
C ASP A 78 -3.79 -7.19 -3.46
N ALA A 79 -2.75 -8.01 -3.25
CA ALA A 79 -2.94 -9.31 -2.62
C ALA A 79 -3.26 -9.07 -1.14
N PRO A 80 -4.30 -9.71 -0.59
CA PRO A 80 -4.50 -9.74 0.85
C PRO A 80 -3.37 -10.57 1.45
N GLU A 81 -2.21 -9.97 1.74
CA GLU A 81 -1.14 -10.49 2.62
C GLU A 81 -1.11 -12.03 2.66
N GLU A 82 -0.92 -12.72 1.53
CA GLU A 82 -0.57 -14.14 1.58
C GLU A 82 0.92 -14.18 1.89
N SER A 83 1.15 -14.06 3.20
CA SER A 83 2.43 -14.20 3.86
C SER A 83 3.13 -15.43 3.29
N THR A 84 4.29 -15.23 2.68
CA THR A 84 5.23 -16.32 2.40
C THR A 84 5.34 -17.16 3.66
N ALA A 85 4.80 -18.37 3.55
CA ALA A 85 4.56 -19.28 4.65
C ALA A 85 5.87 -19.81 5.23
N THR A 86 6.57 -19.00 6.01
CA THR A 86 7.51 -19.43 7.04
C THR A 86 7.57 -18.38 8.15
N ALA A 87 6.77 -18.62 9.20
CA ALA A 87 6.73 -17.94 10.50
C ALA A 87 6.00 -16.59 10.61
N SER A 88 4.66 -16.58 10.58
CA SER A 88 3.81 -15.73 11.45
C SER A 88 2.29 -15.86 11.18
N SER A 89 1.68 -17.05 11.40
CA SER A 89 0.21 -17.17 11.49
C SER A 89 -0.40 -16.55 12.75
N LEU A 90 0.36 -15.69 13.46
CA LEU A 90 -0.03 -15.05 14.70
C LEU A 90 0.23 -13.56 14.54
N SER A 91 -0.85 -12.77 14.47
CA SER A 91 -0.80 -11.32 14.52
C SER A 91 -1.17 -10.84 15.92
N VAL A 92 -0.39 -9.91 16.48
CA VAL A 92 -0.77 -9.23 17.72
C VAL A 92 -1.79 -8.16 17.38
N ILE A 93 -2.98 -8.24 17.97
CA ILE A 93 -4.03 -7.25 17.78
C ILE A 93 -3.82 -6.14 18.82
N ASP A 94 -3.64 -4.91 18.35
CA ASP A 94 -3.66 -3.74 19.20
C ASP A 94 -5.11 -3.37 19.58
N ALA A 95 -5.39 -3.40 20.88
CA ALA A 95 -6.71 -3.07 21.42
C ALA A 95 -7.12 -1.61 21.17
N PHE A 96 -6.18 -0.70 20.93
CA PHE A 96 -6.46 0.73 20.70
C PHE A 96 -6.70 1.07 19.22
N VAL A 97 -6.26 0.21 18.30
CA VAL A 97 -6.44 0.39 16.85
C VAL A 97 -7.67 -0.38 16.34
N MET A 98 -8.17 -1.34 17.12
CA MET A 98 -9.29 -2.18 16.72
C MET A 98 -10.60 -1.38 16.61
N PRO A 99 -11.35 -1.50 15.49
CA PRO A 99 -12.63 -0.84 15.34
C PRO A 99 -13.63 -1.34 16.37
N LYS A 100 -14.42 -0.41 16.92
CA LYS A 100 -15.45 -0.72 17.91
C LYS A 100 -16.76 -1.05 17.20
N TYR A 101 -17.38 -2.16 17.57
CA TYR A 101 -18.69 -2.56 17.07
C TYR A 101 -19.76 -2.46 18.15
N ARG A 102 -20.99 -2.18 17.72
CA ARG A 102 -22.19 -2.21 18.56
C ARG A 102 -23.18 -3.21 17.99
N TYR A 103 -23.81 -3.99 18.87
CA TYR A 103 -24.87 -4.91 18.48
C TYR A 103 -26.20 -4.16 18.33
N ASP A 104 -26.84 -4.34 17.17
CA ASP A 104 -28.22 -3.90 16.92
C ASP A 104 -29.17 -5.08 17.17
N ASP A 105 -29.92 -5.02 18.28
CA ASP A 105 -30.83 -6.09 18.68
C ASP A 105 -32.03 -6.26 17.75
N VAL A 106 -32.41 -5.22 17.00
CA VAL A 106 -33.53 -5.29 16.05
C VAL A 106 -33.07 -5.95 14.76
N LYS A 107 -31.92 -5.54 14.24
CA LYS A 107 -31.36 -6.07 12.98
C LYS A 107 -30.53 -7.34 13.17
N LYS A 108 -30.24 -7.72 14.41
CA LYS A 108 -29.41 -8.88 14.78
C LYS A 108 -28.04 -8.87 14.09
N GLN A 109 -27.45 -7.68 13.95
CA GLN A 109 -26.17 -7.48 13.26
C GLN A 109 -25.25 -6.55 14.06
N PHE A 110 -23.94 -6.66 13.83
CA PHE A 110 -22.96 -5.72 14.36
C PHE A 110 -22.77 -4.56 13.40
N THR A 111 -22.81 -3.35 13.92
CA THR A 111 -22.51 -2.12 13.18
C THR A 111 -21.29 -1.44 13.76
N GLU A 112 -20.39 -1.00 12.90
CA GLU A 112 -19.21 -0.25 13.31
C GLU A 112 -19.61 1.09 13.94
N HIS A 113 -18.94 1.46 15.03
CA HIS A 113 -19.10 2.72 15.70
C HIS A 113 -18.21 3.79 15.04
N THR A 114 -18.80 4.59 14.15
CA THR A 114 -18.07 5.55 13.31
C THR A 114 -17.72 6.87 13.99
N SER A 115 -18.21 7.14 15.20
CA SER A 115 -17.90 8.40 15.90
C SER A 115 -16.60 8.30 16.71
N SER A 116 -15.92 9.44 16.84
CA SER A 116 -14.71 9.58 17.67
C SER A 116 -14.97 9.06 19.08
N LEU A 117 -14.12 8.12 19.53
CA LEU A 117 -14.21 7.53 20.86
C LEU A 117 -13.44 8.41 21.85
N PRO A 118 -14.08 8.84 22.95
CA PRO A 118 -13.38 9.58 23.98
C PRO A 118 -12.37 8.68 24.69
N VAL A 119 -11.23 9.26 25.09
CA VAL A 119 -10.18 8.56 25.86
C VAL A 119 -10.72 8.05 27.20
N HIS A 120 -11.68 8.77 27.78
CA HIS A 120 -12.33 8.40 29.04
C HIS A 120 -13.75 7.91 28.79
N GLY A 121 -14.12 6.81 29.44
CA GLY A 121 -15.47 6.28 29.38
C GLY A 121 -16.47 7.14 30.15
N GLU A 122 -17.59 7.46 29.53
CA GLU A 122 -18.70 8.17 30.17
C GLU A 122 -19.54 7.23 31.05
N ALA A 123 -20.33 7.79 31.97
CA ALA A 123 -21.25 7.00 32.80
C ALA A 123 -22.22 6.14 31.97
N CYS A 124 -22.70 6.67 30.84
CA CYS A 124 -23.57 5.95 29.90
C CYS A 124 -22.87 4.75 29.26
N ALA A 125 -21.55 4.80 29.06
CA ALA A 125 -20.79 3.70 28.48
C ALA A 125 -20.81 2.47 29.40
N LYS A 126 -20.79 2.67 30.73
CA LYS A 126 -20.88 1.57 31.70
C LYS A 126 -22.20 0.82 31.57
N THR A 127 -23.31 1.54 31.46
CA THR A 127 -24.64 0.92 31.27
C THR A 127 -24.73 0.18 29.93
N ALA A 128 -24.15 0.74 28.87
CA ALA A 128 -24.12 0.11 27.54
C ALA A 128 -23.40 -1.25 27.57
N VAL A 129 -22.27 -1.35 28.27
CA VAL A 129 -21.54 -2.62 28.44
C VAL A 129 -22.42 -3.72 29.04
N TYR A 130 -23.27 -3.39 30.01
CA TYR A 130 -24.18 -4.41 30.60
C TYR A 130 -25.30 -4.80 29.64
N ARG A 131 -25.82 -3.86 28.85
CA ARG A 131 -26.84 -4.15 27.83
C ARG A 131 -26.33 -4.95 26.64
N GLU A 132 -25.05 -4.84 26.32
CA GLU A 132 -24.43 -5.60 25.23
C GLU A 132 -24.05 -7.03 25.65
N ARG A 133 -23.92 -7.29 26.96
CA ARG A 133 -23.54 -8.61 27.50
C ARG A 133 -24.72 -9.56 27.72
N PHE A 134 -25.93 -9.03 27.89
CA PHE A 134 -27.13 -9.77 28.30
C PHE A 134 -28.33 -9.35 27.46
#